data_AF-A0A957ERB9-F1
#
_entry.id   AF-A0A957ERB9-F1
#
_cell.length_a   1.000
_cell.length_b   1.000
_cell.length_c   1.000
_cell.angle_alpha   90.00
_cell.angle_beta   90.00
_cell.angle_gamma   90.00
#
_symmetry.space_group_name_H-M   'P 1'
#
loop_
_entity.id
_entity.type
_entity.pdbx_description
1 polymer ?
#
loop_
_entity_poly.entity_id
_entity_poly.type
_entity_poly.pdbx_seq_one_letter_code
_entity_poly.pdbx_strand_id
1 'polypeptide(L)'
;MSKKTVKTTPKPNAPAEQGKSMLPISRFHSPYGPWQAAFAMDALRRAWTAVRANKGAKGSDGETVAQFEEQLEQNLYALHVELVNQQYQPRPVKQLLVPKKDERWRTLTIWAIRDRIVQRAVYNYLEPIFDRQFLPCSFGFRNGRSTKDAAEAILMARAAGAYWVLDADIEDCFGQMENGRLLRQLAQWRVPGPLRQLIKLWLNTRIGNAWRPDQTTTGTSQGSVISPLLCNLYLHPFDRAMQKPGISLIRYADDFVILSRHKAVIHSAEQWAGLNLRRLGLTMHTHKTRITNFNEGFQFVGWFFIRDEMHQLK
;
A
#
# COMPACT_ATOMS: atom_id res chain seq x y z
N MET A 1 41.95 -75.50 22.14
CA MET A 1 42.37 -74.20 21.58
C MET A 1 41.24 -73.20 21.89
N SER A 2 41.34 -72.37 22.94
CA SER A 2 41.86 -70.98 22.93
C SER A 2 41.23 -70.15 21.80
N LYS A 3 40.47 -69.05 21.98
CA LYS A 3 40.51 -67.91 22.93
C LYS A 3 39.09 -67.28 23.04
N LYS A 4 38.54 -67.06 24.25
CA LYS A 4 38.51 -65.82 25.07
C LYS A 4 37.68 -64.62 24.54
N THR A 5 36.50 -64.52 25.15
CA THR A 5 35.67 -63.40 25.61
C THR A 5 36.32 -62.02 25.79
N VAL A 6 35.60 -60.94 25.43
CA VAL A 6 35.58 -59.66 26.17
C VAL A 6 34.14 -59.11 26.21
N LYS A 7 33.68 -58.81 27.43
CA LYS A 7 32.39 -58.20 27.81
C LYS A 7 32.44 -56.68 27.59
N THR A 8 31.29 -56.07 27.27
CA THR A 8 30.99 -54.70 27.70
C THR A 8 29.52 -54.57 28.14
N THR A 9 29.37 -54.11 29.38
CA THR A 9 28.17 -53.84 30.20
C THR A 9 27.18 -52.84 29.60
N PRO A 10 25.89 -52.90 29.98
CA PRO A 10 24.88 -51.91 29.62
C PRO A 10 24.93 -50.69 30.53
N LYS A 11 24.71 -49.50 29.97
CA LYS A 11 24.57 -48.23 30.70
C LYS A 11 23.54 -47.34 29.96
N PRO A 12 22.95 -46.33 30.64
CA PRO A 12 21.54 -46.32 31.01
C PRO A 12 20.67 -45.36 30.17
N ASN A 13 19.36 -45.56 30.24
CA ASN A 13 18.34 -44.64 29.74
C ASN A 13 18.46 -43.23 30.34
N ALA A 14 18.47 -42.21 29.47
CA ALA A 14 18.13 -40.82 29.75
C ALA A 14 17.73 -40.11 28.43
N PRO A 15 17.01 -38.98 28.45
CA PRO A 15 15.61 -38.86 28.08
C PRO A 15 15.39 -38.37 26.63
N ALA A 16 14.17 -38.59 26.14
CA ALA A 16 13.68 -38.05 24.89
C ALA A 16 13.76 -36.51 24.86
N GLU A 17 14.77 -35.96 24.19
CA GLU A 17 14.75 -34.57 23.76
C GLU A 17 13.75 -34.42 22.61
N GLN A 18 12.65 -33.74 22.92
CA GLN A 18 11.71 -33.22 21.94
C GLN A 18 12.41 -32.16 21.08
N GLY A 19 13.07 -32.63 20.02
CA GLY A 19 13.47 -31.77 18.92
C GLY A 19 12.22 -31.18 18.27
N LYS A 20 12.01 -29.87 18.46
CA LYS A 20 11.08 -29.07 17.65
C LYS A 20 11.45 -29.29 16.18
N SER A 21 10.76 -30.22 15.53
CA SER A 21 10.75 -30.36 14.08
C SER A 21 10.13 -29.09 13.51
N MET A 22 10.96 -28.07 13.26
CA MET A 22 10.65 -27.04 12.28
C MET A 22 10.38 -27.75 10.96
N LEU A 23 9.11 -27.85 10.61
CA LEU A 23 8.71 -28.43 9.34
C LEU A 23 9.36 -27.60 8.21
N PRO A 24 9.97 -28.27 7.22
CA PRO A 24 10.66 -27.58 6.13
C PRO A 24 9.68 -26.68 5.37
N ILE A 25 10.18 -25.50 4.99
CA ILE A 25 9.47 -24.40 4.31
C ILE A 25 8.87 -24.81 2.93
N SER A 26 9.00 -26.07 2.50
CA SER A 26 8.62 -26.54 1.17
C SER A 26 7.17 -27.01 0.99
N ARG A 27 6.29 -26.91 1.99
CA ARG A 27 4.87 -27.33 1.84
C ARG A 27 3.84 -26.20 1.65
N PHE A 28 4.25 -24.93 1.65
CA PHE A 28 3.37 -23.82 1.29
C PHE A 28 3.85 -23.15 -0.01
N HIS A 29 3.24 -23.49 -1.15
CA HIS A 29 3.49 -22.86 -2.45
C HIS A 29 2.90 -21.43 -2.55
N SER A 30 3.05 -20.63 -1.50
CA SER A 30 2.55 -19.26 -1.45
C SER A 30 3.71 -18.35 -1.02
N PRO A 31 4.05 -17.29 -1.79
CA PRO A 31 5.13 -16.37 -1.43
C PRO A 31 4.84 -15.62 -0.11
N TYR A 32 3.61 -15.74 0.40
CA TYR A 32 3.15 -15.14 1.64
C TYR A 32 3.45 -15.99 2.89
N GLY A 33 3.61 -17.31 2.78
CA GLY A 33 3.60 -18.19 3.96
C GLY A 33 2.21 -18.26 4.63
N PRO A 34 2.11 -18.67 5.92
CA PRO A 34 0.84 -18.76 6.64
C PRO A 34 0.29 -17.35 6.95
N TRP A 35 -0.92 -17.06 6.49
CA TRP A 35 -1.55 -15.74 6.65
C TRP A 35 -1.74 -15.32 8.11
N GLN A 36 -1.83 -16.28 9.04
CA GLN A 36 -1.92 -16.03 10.47
C GLN A 36 -0.69 -15.30 11.02
N ALA A 37 0.46 -15.39 10.34
CA ALA A 37 1.66 -14.65 10.73
C ALA A 37 1.47 -13.12 10.65
N ALA A 38 0.52 -12.65 9.83
CA ALA A 38 0.11 -11.25 9.81
C ALA A 38 -0.46 -10.78 11.16
N PHE A 39 -0.97 -11.72 11.98
CA PHE A 39 -1.67 -11.45 13.22
C PHE A 39 -0.99 -12.05 14.45
N ALA A 40 0.24 -12.55 14.33
CA ALA A 40 1.03 -12.95 15.50
C ALA A 40 1.16 -11.77 16.48
N MET A 41 1.25 -12.04 17.78
CA MET A 41 1.32 -10.99 18.81
C MET A 41 2.40 -9.95 18.52
N ASP A 42 3.60 -10.37 18.10
CA ASP A 42 4.67 -9.43 17.74
C ASP A 42 4.37 -8.61 16.49
N ALA A 43 3.62 -9.17 15.53
CA ALA A 43 3.17 -8.43 14.35
C ALA A 43 2.14 -7.35 14.74
N LEU A 44 1.21 -7.67 15.64
CA LEU A 44 0.24 -6.73 16.18
C LEU A 44 0.89 -5.65 17.04
N ARG A 45 1.90 -5.99 17.87
CA ARG A 45 2.70 -5.01 18.63
C ARG A 45 3.43 -4.04 17.71
N ARG A 46 4.10 -4.53 16.66
CA ARG A 46 4.74 -3.66 15.65
C ARG A 46 3.72 -2.76 14.95
N ALA A 47 2.55 -3.29 14.63
CA ALA A 47 1.47 -2.51 14.03
C ALA A 47 0.97 -1.41 14.99
N TRP A 48 0.80 -1.74 16.27
CA TRP A 48 0.48 -0.77 17.32
C TRP A 48 1.51 0.34 17.42
N THR A 49 2.82 0.03 17.47
CA THR A 49 3.88 1.04 17.56
C THR A 49 3.76 2.08 16.44
N ALA A 50 3.50 1.64 15.21
CA ALA A 50 3.30 2.52 14.07
C ALA A 50 2.01 3.35 14.17
N VAL A 51 0.90 2.76 14.65
CA VAL A 51 -0.37 3.48 14.84
C VAL A 51 -0.26 4.53 15.95
N ARG A 52 0.39 4.19 17.07
CA ARG A 52 0.64 5.07 18.20
C ARG A 52 1.47 6.29 17.80
N ALA A 53 2.55 6.08 17.04
CA ALA A 53 3.43 7.14 16.58
C ALA A 53 2.71 8.21 15.73
N ASN A 54 1.68 7.80 14.96
CA ASN A 54 0.93 8.71 14.09
C ASN A 54 -0.03 9.65 14.84
N LYS A 55 -0.28 9.45 16.14
CA LYS A 55 -1.16 10.28 17.00
C LYS A 55 -2.51 10.65 16.37
N GLY A 56 -3.06 9.78 15.51
CA GLY A 56 -4.25 10.11 14.73
C GLY A 56 -5.53 10.21 15.57
N ALA A 57 -6.52 10.94 15.07
CA ALA A 57 -7.79 11.22 15.75
C ALA A 57 -8.55 9.97 16.24
N LYS A 58 -9.47 10.18 17.18
CA LYS A 58 -10.33 9.14 17.76
C LYS A 58 -11.32 8.61 16.73
N GLY A 59 -11.60 7.31 16.79
CA GLY A 59 -12.54 6.64 15.90
C GLY A 59 -14.01 6.96 16.21
N SER A 60 -14.90 6.15 15.65
CA SER A 60 -16.33 6.24 15.94
C SER A 60 -16.67 5.92 17.39
N ASP A 61 -15.93 4.97 17.96
CA ASP A 61 -15.95 4.46 19.33
C ASP A 61 -15.41 5.44 20.39
N GLY A 62 -14.75 6.53 19.98
CA GLY A 62 -14.27 7.56 20.91
C GLY A 62 -13.06 7.14 21.76
N GLU A 63 -12.51 5.95 21.53
CA GLU A 63 -11.33 5.45 22.22
C GLU A 63 -10.08 6.26 21.84
N THR A 64 -9.28 6.61 22.84
CA THR A 64 -8.00 7.29 22.66
C THR A 64 -6.82 6.32 22.61
N VAL A 65 -5.70 6.77 22.05
CA VAL A 65 -4.45 6.01 22.06
C VAL A 65 -4.04 5.66 23.50
N ALA A 66 -4.18 6.60 24.45
CA ALA A 66 -3.86 6.35 25.85
C ALA A 66 -4.75 5.27 26.47
N GLN A 67 -6.07 5.33 26.24
CA GLN A 67 -7.01 4.33 26.74
C GLN A 67 -6.76 2.94 26.16
N PHE A 68 -6.46 2.85 24.86
CA PHE A 68 -6.12 1.56 24.24
C PHE A 68 -4.80 1.00 24.81
N GLU A 69 -3.85 1.88 25.15
CA GLU A 69 -2.53 1.53 25.71
C GLU A 69 -2.62 1.00 27.15
N GLU A 70 -3.59 1.44 27.95
CA GLU A 70 -3.79 0.98 29.34
C GLU A 70 -4.01 -0.54 29.43
N GLN A 71 -4.66 -1.13 28.43
CA GLN A 71 -4.91 -2.57 28.34
C GLN A 71 -4.31 -3.18 27.07
N LEU A 72 -3.15 -2.67 26.64
CA LEU A 72 -2.56 -2.98 25.34
C LEU A 72 -2.48 -4.49 25.07
N GLU A 73 -1.90 -5.26 25.98
CA GLU A 73 -1.67 -6.68 25.77
C GLU A 73 -2.98 -7.48 25.72
N GLN A 74 -3.97 -7.14 26.57
CA GLN A 74 -5.30 -7.76 26.50
C GLN A 74 -6.00 -7.43 25.19
N ASN A 75 -5.95 -6.16 24.76
CA ASN A 75 -6.57 -5.69 23.53
C ASN A 75 -5.96 -6.34 22.29
N LEU A 76 -4.63 -6.45 22.23
CA LEU A 76 -3.93 -7.11 21.12
C LEU A 76 -4.19 -8.62 21.11
N TYR A 77 -4.25 -9.27 22.28
CA TYR A 77 -4.58 -10.69 22.36
C TYR A 77 -6.02 -10.98 21.90
N ALA A 78 -6.97 -10.15 22.31
CA ALA A 78 -8.35 -10.25 21.83
C ALA A 78 -8.42 -10.12 20.29
N LEU A 79 -7.73 -9.12 19.71
CA LEU A 79 -7.64 -8.97 18.26
C LEU A 79 -6.99 -10.19 17.59
N HIS A 80 -5.92 -10.72 18.15
CA HIS A 80 -5.26 -11.93 17.64
C HIS A 80 -6.25 -13.09 17.52
N VAL A 81 -6.99 -13.39 18.60
CA VAL A 81 -7.97 -14.47 18.64
C VAL A 81 -9.08 -14.24 17.63
N GLU A 82 -9.64 -13.02 17.57
CA GLU A 82 -10.68 -12.67 16.60
C GLU A 82 -10.20 -12.84 15.14
N LEU A 83 -8.97 -12.44 14.82
CA LEU A 83 -8.43 -12.46 13.45
C LEU A 83 -8.07 -13.86 13.00
N VAL A 84 -7.41 -14.66 13.85
CA VAL A 84 -7.04 -16.04 13.53
C VAL A 84 -8.29 -16.91 13.36
N ASN A 85 -9.34 -16.66 14.15
CA ASN A 85 -10.62 -17.35 14.02
C ASN A 85 -11.57 -16.72 12.97
N GLN A 86 -11.15 -15.66 12.26
CA GLN A 86 -11.95 -14.96 11.24
C GLN A 86 -13.29 -14.41 11.78
N GLN A 87 -13.31 -14.00 13.04
CA GLN A 87 -14.47 -13.42 13.74
C GLN A 87 -14.41 -11.89 13.84
N TYR A 88 -13.28 -11.28 13.47
CA TYR A 88 -13.10 -9.83 13.48
C TYR A 88 -14.15 -9.12 12.61
N GLN A 89 -14.71 -8.04 13.15
CA GLN A 89 -15.56 -7.09 12.43
C GLN A 89 -15.05 -5.66 12.65
N PRO A 90 -14.93 -4.83 11.60
CA PRO A 90 -14.54 -3.44 11.75
C PRO A 90 -15.65 -2.65 12.45
N ARG A 91 -15.26 -1.65 13.22
CA ARG A 91 -16.20 -0.69 13.78
C ARG A 91 -16.71 0.24 12.65
N PRO A 92 -17.91 0.83 12.80
CA PRO A 92 -18.37 1.87 11.89
C PRO A 92 -17.32 2.96 11.73
N VAL A 93 -17.13 3.51 10.55
CA VAL A 93 -16.14 4.60 10.36
C VAL A 93 -16.79 5.96 10.47
N LYS A 94 -15.98 6.98 10.74
CA LYS A 94 -16.38 8.39 10.60
C LYS A 94 -15.71 9.02 9.39
N GLN A 95 -16.42 9.88 8.67
CA GLN A 95 -15.85 10.76 7.67
C GLN A 95 -15.69 12.17 8.23
N LEU A 96 -14.61 12.87 7.83
CA LEU A 96 -14.35 14.27 8.15
C LEU A 96 -14.08 15.02 6.85
N LEU A 97 -14.75 16.15 6.63
CA LEU A 97 -14.43 17.06 5.54
C LEU A 97 -13.31 18.00 5.97
N VAL A 98 -12.23 18.02 5.19
CA VAL A 98 -11.07 18.87 5.42
C VAL A 98 -10.89 19.77 4.20
N PRO A 99 -10.68 21.09 4.37
CA PRO A 99 -10.42 21.97 3.24
C PRO A 99 -9.07 21.62 2.60
N LYS A 100 -9.03 21.66 1.27
CA LYS A 100 -7.82 21.65 0.46
C LYS A 100 -7.29 23.09 0.34
N LYS A 101 -6.07 23.23 -0.20
CA LYS A 101 -5.45 24.54 -0.47
C LYS A 101 -6.21 25.34 -1.55
N ASP A 102 -6.98 24.67 -2.41
CA ASP A 102 -7.70 25.22 -3.56
C ASP A 102 -9.21 25.42 -3.28
N GLU A 103 -9.59 25.70 -2.02
CA GLU A 103 -10.98 25.88 -1.54
C GLU A 103 -11.93 24.67 -1.73
N ARG A 104 -11.45 23.59 -2.34
CA ARG A 104 -12.18 22.32 -2.44
C ARG A 104 -12.12 21.56 -1.12
N TRP A 105 -13.00 20.58 -0.95
CA TRP A 105 -13.02 19.70 0.23
C TRP A 105 -12.43 18.33 -0.10
N ARG A 106 -11.76 17.70 0.87
CA ARG A 106 -11.40 16.28 0.83
C ARG A 106 -12.06 15.55 1.99
N THR A 107 -12.52 14.34 1.72
CA THR A 107 -13.12 13.47 2.73
C THR A 107 -12.05 12.56 3.32
N LEU A 108 -11.77 12.69 4.61
CA LEU A 108 -10.92 11.78 5.36
C LEU A 108 -11.76 10.75 6.11
N THR A 109 -11.39 9.49 6.04
CA THR A 109 -12.01 8.41 6.81
C THR A 109 -11.18 8.13 8.06
N ILE A 110 -11.84 8.19 9.21
CA ILE A 110 -11.27 7.96 10.53
C ILE A 110 -11.76 6.61 11.05
N TRP A 111 -10.80 5.72 11.26
CA TRP A 111 -11.00 4.36 11.74
C TRP A 111 -10.75 4.27 13.25
N ALA A 112 -11.44 3.32 13.91
CA ALA A 112 -11.13 2.93 15.28
C ALA A 112 -9.66 2.53 15.42
N ILE A 113 -9.09 2.67 16.63
CA ILE A 113 -7.69 2.33 16.88
C ILE A 113 -7.43 0.87 16.56
N ARG A 114 -8.28 -0.04 17.06
CA ARG A 114 -8.20 -1.47 16.75
C ARG A 114 -8.15 -1.74 15.25
N ASP A 115 -8.99 -1.08 14.46
CA ASP A 115 -9.08 -1.29 13.02
C ASP A 115 -7.84 -0.77 12.29
N ARG A 116 -7.28 0.35 12.73
CA ARG A 116 -5.99 0.86 12.22
C ARG A 116 -4.85 -0.12 12.51
N ILE A 117 -4.85 -0.77 13.67
CA ILE A 117 -3.85 -1.79 14.01
C ILE A 117 -3.98 -2.98 13.07
N VAL A 118 -5.20 -3.50 12.85
CA VAL A 118 -5.40 -4.64 11.93
C VAL A 118 -5.00 -4.27 10.50
N GLN A 119 -5.42 -3.10 10.00
CA GLN A 119 -5.02 -2.63 8.67
C GLN A 119 -3.50 -2.47 8.55
N ARG A 120 -2.85 -1.94 9.60
CA ARG A 120 -1.38 -1.82 9.63
C ARG A 120 -0.70 -3.18 9.65
N ALA A 121 -1.24 -4.16 10.38
CA ALA A 121 -0.70 -5.51 10.44
C ALA A 121 -0.77 -6.19 9.06
N VAL A 122 -1.91 -6.08 8.36
CA VAL A 122 -2.05 -6.57 6.98
C VAL A 122 -1.16 -5.82 6.00
N TYR A 123 -1.05 -4.49 6.13
CA TYR A 123 -0.10 -3.70 5.35
C TYR A 123 1.33 -4.22 5.51
N ASN A 124 1.81 -4.37 6.75
CA ASN A 124 3.17 -4.81 7.05
C ASN A 124 3.47 -6.21 6.51
N TYR A 125 2.44 -7.06 6.41
CA TYR A 125 2.55 -8.40 5.85
C TYR A 125 2.58 -8.42 4.32
N LEU A 126 1.74 -7.61 3.66
CA LEU A 126 1.62 -7.60 2.20
C LEU A 126 2.67 -6.74 1.50
N GLU A 127 3.02 -5.61 2.09
CA GLU A 127 3.87 -4.60 1.45
C GLU A 127 5.22 -5.15 0.96
N PRO A 128 5.98 -5.96 1.74
CA PRO A 128 7.27 -6.46 1.29
C PRO A 128 7.19 -7.38 0.06
N ILE A 129 6.04 -8.04 -0.13
CA ILE A 129 5.78 -8.95 -1.25
C ILE A 129 5.30 -8.17 -2.48
N PHE A 130 4.50 -7.13 -2.24
CA PHE A 130 4.02 -6.25 -3.30
C PHE A 130 5.14 -5.39 -3.86
N ASP A 131 5.96 -4.82 -2.98
CA ASP A 131 7.03 -3.90 -3.34
C ASP A 131 8.07 -4.53 -4.29
N ARG A 132 8.39 -5.81 -4.08
CA ARG A 132 9.28 -6.60 -4.96
C ARG A 132 8.77 -6.74 -6.41
N GLN A 133 7.47 -6.58 -6.62
CA GLN A 133 6.82 -6.69 -7.93
C GLN A 133 6.49 -5.33 -8.55
N PHE A 134 6.38 -4.28 -7.73
CA PHE A 134 6.12 -2.93 -8.22
C PHE A 134 7.27 -2.42 -9.08
N LEU A 135 6.92 -1.76 -10.19
CA LEU A 135 7.88 -1.27 -11.17
C LEU A 135 8.71 -0.10 -10.61
N PRO A 136 9.96 0.09 -11.06
CA PRO A 136 10.82 1.18 -10.61
C PRO A 136 10.27 2.58 -10.85
N CYS A 137 9.33 2.73 -11.79
CA CYS A 137 8.65 4.01 -12.06
C CYS A 137 7.66 4.44 -10.97
N SER A 138 7.28 3.55 -10.05
CA SER A 138 6.34 3.85 -8.96
C SER A 138 7.10 4.17 -7.68
N PHE A 139 6.90 5.37 -7.13
CA PHE A 139 7.63 5.85 -5.94
C PHE A 139 6.71 6.09 -4.74
N GLY A 140 5.46 6.49 -4.98
CA GLY A 140 4.55 6.92 -3.93
C GLY A 140 4.24 5.80 -2.93
N PHE A 141 4.30 6.11 -1.63
CA PHE A 141 3.90 5.21 -0.54
C PHE A 141 4.60 3.83 -0.52
N ARG A 142 5.87 3.79 -0.95
CA ARG A 142 6.69 2.58 -0.92
C ARG A 142 7.82 2.74 0.08
N ASN A 143 8.13 1.70 0.84
CA ASN A 143 9.23 1.77 1.79
C ASN A 143 10.57 2.00 1.06
N GLY A 144 11.40 2.91 1.57
CA GLY A 144 12.68 3.25 0.93
C GLY A 144 12.57 4.02 -0.39
N ARG A 145 11.39 4.56 -0.74
CA ARG A 145 11.19 5.48 -1.86
C ARG A 145 10.64 6.81 -1.34
N SER A 146 11.17 7.91 -1.85
CA SER A 146 10.84 9.27 -1.44
C SER A 146 10.45 10.15 -2.63
N THR A 147 9.89 11.33 -2.34
CA THR A 147 9.66 12.34 -3.38
C THR A 147 10.96 12.79 -4.03
N LYS A 148 12.07 12.76 -3.28
CA LYS A 148 13.42 13.06 -3.79
C LYS A 148 13.88 12.01 -4.79
N ASP A 149 13.69 10.71 -4.52
CA ASP A 149 14.06 9.65 -5.46
C ASP A 149 13.29 9.76 -6.79
N ALA A 150 12.01 10.14 -6.71
CA ALA A 150 11.20 10.41 -7.90
C ALA A 150 11.73 11.62 -8.69
N ALA A 151 12.16 12.67 -7.98
CA ALA A 151 12.74 13.87 -8.56
C ALA A 151 14.12 13.59 -9.21
N GLU A 152 14.95 12.76 -8.59
CA GLU A 152 16.22 12.30 -9.17
C GLU A 152 15.99 11.47 -10.44
N ALA A 153 14.99 10.59 -10.46
CA ALA A 153 14.62 9.83 -11.66
C ALA A 153 14.20 10.74 -12.84
N ILE A 154 13.54 11.86 -12.56
CA ILE A 154 13.21 12.89 -13.56
C ILE A 154 14.49 13.53 -14.13
N LEU A 155 15.46 13.89 -13.27
CA LEU A 155 16.74 14.46 -13.71
C LEU A 155 17.56 13.45 -14.54
N MET A 156 17.54 12.17 -14.18
CA MET A 156 18.18 11.12 -14.97
C MET A 156 17.55 11.00 -16.37
N ALA A 157 16.21 11.01 -16.45
CA ALA A 157 15.52 10.99 -17.74
C ALA A 157 15.84 12.24 -18.59
N ARG A 158 15.92 13.41 -17.96
CA ARG A 158 16.36 14.65 -18.63
C ARG A 158 17.79 14.55 -19.15
N ALA A 159 18.72 14.05 -18.35
CA ALA A 159 20.12 13.86 -18.75
C ALA A 159 20.24 12.88 -19.93
N ALA A 160 19.35 11.90 -20.03
CA ALA A 160 19.20 11.01 -21.18
C ALA A 160 18.53 11.65 -22.42
N GLY A 161 18.20 12.94 -22.37
CA GLY A 161 17.65 13.72 -23.48
C GLY A 161 16.12 13.80 -23.52
N ALA A 162 15.42 13.44 -22.45
CA ALA A 162 13.96 13.56 -22.37
C ALA A 162 13.55 14.96 -21.88
N TYR A 163 13.36 15.90 -22.82
CA TYR A 163 13.11 17.31 -22.51
C TYR A 163 11.63 17.70 -22.44
N TRP A 164 10.74 16.92 -23.05
CA TRP A 164 9.30 17.16 -23.03
C TRP A 164 8.64 16.33 -21.95
N VAL A 165 7.67 16.93 -21.26
CA VAL A 165 7.03 16.38 -20.08
C VAL A 165 5.52 16.47 -20.24
N LEU A 166 4.83 15.35 -20.03
CA LEU A 166 3.43 15.34 -19.64
C LEU A 166 3.37 15.36 -18.12
N ASP A 167 2.82 16.44 -17.56
CA ASP A 167 2.54 16.62 -16.14
C ASP A 167 1.06 16.33 -15.93
N ALA A 168 0.73 15.25 -15.21
CA ALA A 168 -0.63 14.71 -15.13
C ALA A 168 -1.00 14.18 -13.74
N ASP A 169 -2.29 14.25 -13.45
CA ASP A 169 -2.91 13.81 -12.18
C ASP A 169 -4.12 12.93 -12.50
N ILE A 170 -4.43 11.98 -11.62
CA ILE A 170 -5.64 11.14 -11.72
C ILE A 170 -6.74 11.81 -10.89
N GLU A 171 -7.86 12.11 -11.53
CA GLU A 171 -8.99 12.74 -10.86
C GLU A 171 -9.63 11.79 -9.84
N ASP A 172 -9.80 12.27 -8.59
CA ASP A 172 -10.42 11.53 -7.48
C ASP A 172 -10.04 10.04 -7.44
N CYS A 173 -8.73 9.74 -7.54
CA CYS A 173 -8.24 8.38 -7.77
C CYS A 173 -8.84 7.36 -6.78
N PHE A 174 -8.90 7.71 -5.49
CA PHE A 174 -9.47 6.83 -4.46
C PHE A 174 -10.99 6.63 -4.62
N GLY A 175 -11.74 7.68 -4.99
CA GLY A 175 -13.18 7.61 -5.20
C GLY A 175 -13.58 6.82 -6.45
N GLN A 176 -12.74 6.81 -7.50
CA GLN A 176 -13.00 6.11 -8.74
C GLN A 176 -12.57 4.63 -8.75
N MET A 177 -11.78 4.19 -7.76
CA MET A 177 -11.31 2.81 -7.68
C MET A 177 -12.45 1.81 -7.46
N GLU A 178 -12.71 0.95 -8.45
CA GLU A 178 -13.76 -0.06 -8.38
C GLU A 178 -13.36 -1.21 -7.44
N ASN A 179 -14.10 -1.37 -6.33
CA ASN A 179 -13.88 -2.43 -5.34
C ASN A 179 -13.79 -3.83 -5.97
N GLY A 180 -14.68 -4.15 -6.92
CA GLY A 180 -14.69 -5.44 -7.62
C GLY A 180 -13.38 -5.71 -8.36
N ARG A 181 -12.84 -4.71 -9.06
CA ARG A 181 -11.55 -4.80 -9.76
C ARG A 181 -10.40 -4.98 -8.79
N LEU A 182 -10.35 -4.21 -7.72
CA LEU A 182 -9.30 -4.30 -6.71
C LEU A 182 -9.25 -5.72 -6.10
N LEU A 183 -10.41 -6.29 -5.77
CA LEU A 183 -10.51 -7.66 -5.27
C LEU A 183 -10.07 -8.72 -6.28
N ARG A 184 -10.39 -8.52 -7.58
CA ARG A 184 -9.88 -9.38 -8.67
C ARG A 184 -8.36 -9.30 -8.78
N GLN A 185 -7.76 -8.11 -8.68
CA GLN A 185 -6.30 -7.96 -8.71
C GLN A 185 -5.64 -8.62 -7.49
N LEU A 186 -6.18 -8.45 -6.28
CA LEU A 186 -5.69 -9.15 -5.10
C LEU A 186 -5.72 -10.68 -5.28
N ALA A 187 -6.73 -11.21 -5.98
CA ALA A 187 -6.79 -12.62 -6.36
C ALA A 187 -5.66 -13.02 -7.33
N GLN A 188 -5.43 -12.22 -8.37
CA GLN A 188 -4.37 -12.43 -9.36
C GLN A 188 -2.97 -12.42 -8.71
N TRP A 189 -2.78 -11.56 -7.72
CA TRP A 189 -1.56 -11.47 -6.91
C TRP A 189 -1.46 -12.58 -5.85
N ARG A 190 -2.40 -13.53 -5.84
CA ARG A 190 -2.44 -14.69 -4.94
C ARG A 190 -2.47 -14.32 -3.46
N VAL A 191 -3.04 -13.16 -3.12
CA VAL A 191 -3.21 -12.75 -1.72
C VAL A 191 -4.07 -13.79 -0.99
N PRO A 192 -3.67 -14.25 0.21
CA PRO A 192 -4.41 -15.25 0.96
C PRO A 192 -5.88 -14.90 1.13
N GLY A 193 -6.77 -15.89 1.00
CA GLY A 193 -8.23 -15.73 1.06
C GLY A 193 -8.72 -14.93 2.27
N PRO A 194 -8.31 -15.26 3.50
CA PRO A 194 -8.71 -14.52 4.70
C PRO A 194 -8.32 -13.04 4.68
N LEU A 195 -7.12 -12.71 4.16
CA LEU A 195 -6.69 -11.32 4.01
C LEU A 195 -7.51 -10.57 2.94
N ARG A 196 -7.84 -11.24 1.83
CA ARG A 196 -8.76 -10.66 0.82
C ARG A 196 -10.14 -10.38 1.39
N GLN A 197 -10.65 -11.25 2.27
CA GLN A 197 -11.94 -11.04 2.95
C GLN A 197 -11.88 -9.86 3.92
N LEU A 198 -10.79 -9.68 4.67
CA LEU A 198 -10.60 -8.50 5.51
C LEU A 198 -10.57 -7.21 4.68
N ILE A 199 -9.85 -7.20 3.56
CA ILE A 199 -9.84 -6.03 2.66
C ILE A 199 -11.25 -5.78 2.11
N LYS A 200 -11.94 -6.82 1.64
CA LYS A 200 -13.34 -6.70 1.18
C LYS A 200 -14.23 -6.10 2.28
N LEU A 201 -14.07 -6.57 3.51
CA LEU A 201 -14.83 -6.10 4.65
C LEU A 201 -14.57 -4.60 4.89
N TRP A 202 -13.31 -4.15 4.86
CA TRP A 202 -12.97 -2.74 5.02
C TRP A 202 -13.46 -1.83 3.89
N LEU A 203 -13.50 -2.31 2.64
CA LEU A 203 -14.02 -1.56 1.50
C LEU A 203 -15.55 -1.38 1.56
N ASN A 204 -16.24 -2.22 2.33
CA ASN A 204 -17.70 -2.20 2.48
C ASN A 204 -18.15 -1.77 3.88
N THR A 205 -17.23 -1.30 4.74
CA THR A 205 -17.56 -0.84 6.09
C THR A 205 -18.51 0.35 6.00
N ARG A 206 -19.58 0.31 6.81
CA ARG A 206 -20.57 1.39 6.89
C ARG A 206 -19.94 2.68 7.42
N ILE A 207 -20.25 3.79 6.75
CA ILE A 207 -19.95 5.14 7.24
C ILE A 207 -21.06 5.57 8.19
N GLY A 208 -20.70 5.86 9.44
CA GLY A 208 -21.66 6.22 10.50
C GLY A 208 -22.26 7.62 10.32
N ASN A 209 -21.53 8.53 9.68
CA ASN A 209 -21.93 9.92 9.42
C ASN A 209 -21.78 10.26 7.93
N ALA A 210 -22.36 9.43 7.06
CA ALA A 210 -22.29 9.65 5.62
C ALA A 210 -22.93 11.01 5.28
N TRP A 211 -22.13 11.92 4.72
CA TRP A 211 -22.59 13.23 4.27
C TRP A 211 -23.19 13.18 2.86
N ARG A 212 -22.82 12.13 2.11
CA ARG A 212 -23.27 11.85 0.75
C ARG A 212 -24.28 10.69 0.80
N PRO A 213 -25.54 10.89 0.37
CA PRO A 213 -26.56 9.84 0.41
C PRO A 213 -26.20 8.58 -0.40
N ASP A 214 -25.42 8.76 -1.46
CA ASP A 214 -24.94 7.73 -2.38
C ASP A 214 -23.69 6.99 -1.86
N GLN A 215 -22.98 7.54 -0.86
CA GLN A 215 -21.78 6.95 -0.28
C GLN A 215 -22.03 6.45 1.14
N THR A 216 -22.67 5.28 1.25
CA THR A 216 -22.97 4.65 2.55
C THR A 216 -21.84 3.74 3.05
N THR A 217 -20.88 3.41 2.18
CA THR A 217 -19.73 2.56 2.48
C THR A 217 -18.41 3.26 2.15
N THR A 218 -17.35 2.82 2.82
CA THR A 218 -16.00 3.40 2.77
C THR A 218 -15.37 3.43 1.39
N GLY A 219 -15.45 2.33 0.62
CA GLY A 219 -14.61 2.12 -0.56
C GLY A 219 -13.12 2.19 -0.21
N THR A 220 -12.28 2.48 -1.21
CA THR A 220 -10.90 2.86 -0.94
C THR A 220 -10.90 4.32 -0.50
N SER A 221 -10.62 4.59 0.77
CA SER A 221 -10.77 5.93 1.33
C SER A 221 -9.45 6.56 1.76
N GLN A 222 -9.37 7.88 1.63
CA GLN A 222 -8.27 8.67 2.14
C GLN A 222 -8.27 8.59 3.68
N GLY A 223 -7.12 8.27 4.29
CA GLY A 223 -6.98 8.14 5.75
C GLY A 223 -7.02 6.70 6.28
N SER A 224 -7.41 5.72 5.46
CA SER A 224 -7.20 4.30 5.77
C SER A 224 -5.72 3.93 5.64
N VAL A 225 -5.23 3.09 6.55
CA VAL A 225 -3.80 2.73 6.64
C VAL A 225 -3.36 1.91 5.42
N ILE A 226 -4.26 1.07 4.90
CA ILE A 226 -3.94 0.16 3.80
C ILE A 226 -4.20 0.77 2.41
N SER A 227 -5.01 1.84 2.33
CA SER A 227 -5.39 2.47 1.06
C SER A 227 -4.21 2.83 0.15
N PRO A 228 -3.08 3.38 0.65
CA PRO A 228 -1.93 3.69 -0.21
C PRO A 228 -1.36 2.46 -0.95
N LEU A 229 -1.26 1.32 -0.26
CA LEU A 229 -0.79 0.06 -0.84
C LEU A 229 -1.77 -0.46 -1.90
N LEU A 230 -3.07 -0.35 -1.62
CA LEU A 230 -4.13 -0.77 -2.55
C LEU A 230 -4.17 0.12 -3.80
N CYS A 231 -3.91 1.42 -3.66
CA CYS A 231 -3.79 2.35 -4.78
C CYS A 231 -2.64 1.94 -5.71
N ASN A 232 -1.45 1.64 -5.16
CA ASN A 232 -0.33 1.16 -5.97
C ASN A 232 -0.61 -0.18 -6.66
N LEU A 233 -1.27 -1.12 -5.96
CA LEU A 233 -1.73 -2.36 -6.58
C LEU A 233 -2.66 -2.08 -7.76
N TYR A 234 -3.63 -1.18 -7.57
CA TYR A 234 -4.62 -0.82 -8.57
C TYR A 234 -4.02 -0.20 -9.82
N LEU A 235 -3.02 0.67 -9.64
CA LEU A 235 -2.32 1.39 -10.70
C LEU A 235 -1.17 0.59 -11.32
N HIS A 236 -0.79 -0.56 -10.75
CA HIS A 236 0.30 -1.36 -11.30
C HIS A 236 0.08 -1.82 -12.77
N PRO A 237 -1.14 -2.21 -13.20
CA PRO A 237 -1.39 -2.48 -14.63
C PRO A 237 -1.19 -1.25 -15.52
N PHE A 238 -1.47 -0.04 -15.02
CA PHE A 238 -1.15 1.20 -15.75
C PHE A 238 0.36 1.37 -15.88
N ASP A 239 1.12 1.19 -14.79
CA ASP A 239 2.59 1.26 -14.83
C ASP A 239 3.18 0.33 -15.89
N ARG A 240 2.66 -0.91 -15.97
CA ARG A 240 3.05 -1.90 -16.97
C ARG A 240 2.67 -1.49 -18.39
N ALA A 241 1.46 -0.95 -18.59
CA ALA A 241 1.00 -0.52 -19.91
C ALA A 241 1.78 0.68 -20.47
N MET A 242 2.39 1.46 -19.58
CA MET A 242 3.24 2.61 -19.90
C MET A 242 4.73 2.26 -20.08
N GLN A 243 5.15 1.00 -19.92
CA GLN A 243 6.51 0.58 -20.27
C GLN A 243 6.66 0.51 -21.79
N LYS A 244 6.97 1.65 -22.42
CA LYS A 244 7.13 1.79 -23.87
C LYS A 244 8.48 2.41 -24.22
N PRO A 245 9.11 2.02 -25.34
CA PRO A 245 10.31 2.67 -25.83
C PRO A 245 10.10 4.18 -26.05
N GLY A 246 11.09 4.98 -25.69
CA GLY A 246 11.07 6.43 -25.91
C GLY A 246 10.26 7.23 -24.90
N ILE A 247 9.68 6.59 -23.87
CA ILE A 247 9.07 7.30 -22.74
C ILE A 247 9.62 6.83 -21.40
N SER A 248 9.66 7.74 -20.44
CA SER A 248 9.99 7.47 -19.03
C SER A 248 8.81 7.89 -18.16
N LEU A 249 8.11 6.92 -17.58
CA LEU A 249 7.08 7.16 -16.57
C LEU A 249 7.74 7.32 -15.19
N ILE A 250 7.33 8.34 -14.44
CA ILE A 250 7.58 8.47 -13.01
C ILE A 250 6.23 8.77 -12.35
N ARG A 251 5.81 7.94 -11.40
CA ARG A 251 4.52 8.05 -10.71
C ARG A 251 4.71 8.08 -9.21
N TYR A 252 3.98 8.97 -8.55
CA TYR A 252 3.86 9.05 -7.12
C TYR A 252 2.38 9.07 -6.74
N ALA A 253 1.84 7.90 -6.38
CA ALA A 253 0.41 7.72 -6.17
C ALA A 253 -0.41 8.05 -7.43
N ASP A 254 -1.27 9.06 -7.36
CA ASP A 254 -2.13 9.61 -8.41
C ASP A 254 -1.42 10.64 -9.31
N ASP A 255 -0.39 11.33 -8.81
CA ASP A 255 0.45 12.23 -9.61
C ASP A 255 1.45 11.42 -10.46
N PHE A 256 1.58 11.74 -11.75
CA PHE A 256 2.60 11.15 -12.61
C PHE A 256 3.12 12.10 -13.68
N VAL A 257 4.37 11.89 -14.06
CA VAL A 257 4.98 12.53 -15.23
C VAL A 257 5.41 11.50 -16.26
N ILE A 258 5.27 11.83 -17.53
CA ILE A 258 5.84 11.06 -18.63
C ILE A 258 6.81 11.95 -19.39
N LEU A 259 8.06 11.52 -19.51
CA LEU A 259 9.11 12.25 -20.20
C LEU A 259 9.46 11.60 -21.52
N SER A 260 9.76 12.41 -22.53
CA SER A 260 10.27 11.96 -23.82
C SER A 260 11.14 13.03 -24.50
N ARG A 261 11.95 12.60 -25.47
CA ARG A 261 12.78 13.49 -26.29
C ARG A 261 11.93 14.40 -27.19
N HIS A 262 10.77 13.91 -27.65
CA HIS A 262 9.97 14.59 -28.67
C HIS A 262 8.56 14.90 -28.18
N LYS A 263 8.10 16.13 -28.41
CA LYS A 263 6.73 16.57 -28.07
C LYS A 263 5.65 15.69 -28.69
N ALA A 264 5.85 15.24 -29.93
CA ALA A 264 4.91 14.35 -30.62
C ALA A 264 4.70 13.03 -29.86
N VAL A 265 5.76 12.46 -29.29
CA VAL A 265 5.67 11.23 -28.47
C VAL A 265 4.88 11.49 -27.19
N ILE A 266 5.03 12.66 -26.59
CA ILE A 266 4.25 13.06 -25.41
C ILE A 266 2.74 13.13 -25.73
N HIS A 267 2.34 13.71 -26.86
CA HIS A 267 0.93 13.71 -27.27
C HIS A 267 0.38 12.28 -27.46
N SER A 268 1.16 11.38 -28.07
CA SER A 268 0.76 9.98 -28.17
C SER A 268 0.69 9.29 -26.80
N ALA A 269 1.63 9.61 -25.89
CA ALA A 269 1.66 9.08 -24.54
C ALA A 269 0.47 9.55 -23.70
N GLU A 270 0.03 10.79 -23.84
CA GLU A 270 -1.16 11.35 -23.20
C GLU A 270 -2.42 10.56 -23.60
N GLN A 271 -2.61 10.34 -24.90
CA GLN A 271 -3.74 9.54 -25.42
C GLN A 271 -3.70 8.10 -24.91
N TRP A 272 -2.51 7.50 -24.90
CA TRP A 272 -2.30 6.13 -24.43
C TRP A 272 -2.54 6.01 -22.91
N ALA A 273 -2.06 6.97 -22.13
CA ALA A 273 -2.28 7.05 -20.69
C ALA A 273 -3.78 7.17 -20.40
N GLY A 274 -4.47 8.09 -21.07
CA GLY A 274 -5.92 8.26 -20.93
C GLY A 274 -6.72 7.01 -21.29
N LEU A 275 -6.33 6.28 -22.34
CA LEU A 275 -6.96 5.00 -22.70
C LEU A 275 -6.76 3.93 -21.60
N ASN A 276 -5.54 3.79 -21.07
CA ASN A 276 -5.24 2.78 -20.06
C ASN A 276 -5.87 3.10 -18.70
N LEU A 277 -5.90 4.38 -18.30
CA LEU A 277 -6.64 4.82 -17.11
C LEU A 277 -8.14 4.52 -17.26
N ARG A 278 -8.76 4.82 -18.41
CA ARG A 278 -10.17 4.49 -18.67
C ARG A 278 -10.46 2.99 -18.58
N ARG A 279 -9.54 2.13 -19.03
CA ARG A 279 -9.66 0.66 -18.87
C ARG A 279 -9.63 0.20 -17.42
N LEU A 280 -9.04 1.01 -16.53
CA LEU A 280 -9.06 0.82 -15.08
C LEU A 280 -10.25 1.51 -14.41
N GLY A 281 -11.14 2.18 -15.16
CA GLY A 281 -12.23 2.96 -14.60
C GLY A 281 -11.78 4.29 -13.97
N LEU A 282 -10.62 4.80 -14.38
CA LEU A 282 -10.06 6.05 -13.88
C LEU A 282 -10.05 7.13 -14.96
N THR A 283 -10.16 8.40 -14.56
CA THR A 283 -10.03 9.57 -15.45
C THR A 283 -8.79 10.40 -15.13
N MET A 284 -8.19 10.95 -16.18
CA MET A 284 -7.09 11.91 -16.03
C MET A 284 -7.68 13.30 -15.77
N HIS A 285 -7.08 14.06 -14.85
CA HIS A 285 -7.58 15.36 -14.46
C HIS A 285 -7.28 16.40 -15.54
N THR A 286 -8.27 16.75 -16.36
CA THR A 286 -8.12 17.63 -17.55
C THR A 286 -7.45 18.96 -17.23
N HIS A 287 -7.85 19.65 -16.16
CA HIS A 287 -7.30 20.97 -15.80
C HIS A 287 -5.90 20.95 -15.16
N LYS A 288 -5.45 19.81 -14.63
CA LYS A 288 -4.10 19.66 -14.07
C LYS A 288 -3.14 18.99 -15.04
N THR A 289 -3.68 18.38 -16.09
CA THR A 289 -2.89 17.74 -17.14
C THR A 289 -2.38 18.80 -18.09
N ARG A 290 -1.07 18.82 -18.32
CA ARG A 290 -0.45 19.73 -19.28
C ARG A 290 0.81 19.14 -19.89
N ILE A 291 1.12 19.59 -21.09
CA ILE A 291 2.39 19.30 -21.77
C ILE A 291 3.29 20.51 -21.64
N THR A 292 4.49 20.29 -21.12
CA THR A 292 5.49 21.32 -20.86
C THR A 292 6.90 20.78 -21.14
N ASN A 293 7.92 21.53 -20.78
CA ASN A 293 9.31 21.16 -20.90
C ASN A 293 10.14 21.83 -19.80
N PHE A 294 11.41 21.42 -19.69
CA PHE A 294 12.29 21.98 -18.66
C PHE A 294 12.53 23.49 -18.81
N ASN A 295 12.43 24.09 -20.01
CA ASN A 295 12.66 25.54 -20.15
C ASN A 295 11.50 26.38 -19.57
N GLU A 296 10.28 25.87 -19.68
CA GLU A 296 9.07 26.47 -19.09
C GLU A 296 8.98 26.19 -17.57
N GLY A 297 9.45 25.00 -17.17
CA GLY A 297 9.48 24.54 -15.80
C GLY A 297 8.16 23.97 -15.29
N PHE A 298 8.25 23.03 -14.36
CA PHE A 298 7.10 22.30 -13.83
C PHE A 298 7.32 21.83 -12.40
N GLN A 299 6.23 21.48 -11.71
CA GLN A 299 6.26 20.98 -10.34
C GLN A 299 5.88 19.51 -10.31
N PHE A 300 6.55 18.72 -9.48
CA PHE A 300 6.18 17.34 -9.23
C PHE A 300 6.50 17.00 -7.76
N VAL A 301 5.49 16.55 -7.01
CA VAL A 301 5.58 16.09 -5.61
C VAL A 301 6.46 16.93 -4.68
N GLY A 302 6.29 18.26 -4.72
CA GLY A 302 7.03 19.19 -3.86
C GLY A 302 8.41 19.59 -4.39
N TRP A 303 8.72 19.28 -5.65
CA TRP A 303 9.93 19.71 -6.33
C TRP A 303 9.58 20.53 -7.56
N PHE A 304 10.37 21.56 -7.85
CA PHE A 304 10.27 22.38 -9.05
C PHE A 304 11.48 22.15 -9.94
N PHE A 305 11.24 21.97 -11.24
CA PHE A 305 12.26 21.72 -12.25
C PHE A 305 12.26 22.88 -13.23
N ILE A 306 13.42 23.45 -13.51
CA ILE A 306 13.59 24.48 -14.53
C ILE A 306 14.99 24.39 -15.11
N ARG A 307 15.10 24.45 -16.44
CA ARG A 307 16.34 24.21 -17.18
C ARG A 307 17.00 22.94 -16.69
N ASP A 308 18.20 23.00 -16.14
CA ASP A 308 18.98 21.92 -15.55
C ASP A 308 18.94 21.89 -14.01
N GLU A 309 18.13 22.76 -13.41
CA GLU A 309 18.02 22.91 -11.96
C GLU A 309 16.80 22.19 -11.39
N MET A 310 16.92 21.78 -10.13
CA MET A 310 15.86 21.19 -9.33
C MET A 310 15.85 21.83 -7.94
N HIS A 311 14.69 22.32 -7.52
CA HIS A 311 14.49 23.06 -6.27
C HIS A 311 13.43 22.39 -5.41
N GLN A 312 13.70 22.22 -4.12
CA GLN A 312 12.68 21.72 -3.18
C GLN A 312 11.74 22.85 -2.77
N LEU A 313 10.44 22.64 -2.93
CA LEU A 313 9.41 23.57 -2.49
C LEU A 313 9.12 23.34 -1.00
N LYS A 314 9.15 24.42 -0.23
CA LYS A 314 8.84 24.43 1.21
C LYS A 314 7.33 24.39 1.46
#